data_AF-F4QJV3-F1
#
_entry.id   AF-F4QJV3-F1
#
_cell.length_a   1.000
_cell.length_b   1.000
_cell.length_c   1.000
_cell.angle_alpha   90.00
_cell.angle_beta   90.00
_cell.angle_gamma   90.00
#
_symmetry.space_group_name_H-M   'P 1'
#
loop_
_entity.id
_entity.type
_entity.pdbx_description
1 polymer ?
#
loop_
_entity_poly.entity_id
_entity_poly.type
_entity_poly.pdbx_seq_one_letter_code
_entity_poly.pdbx_strand_id
1 'polypeptide(L)'
;MPTVLTIRNIRVAIYTNDHPPPHVHALKGNQAEARFKLNCPEGPVELWDHEGFRLSELNEISAAITDHLGDICRKWREIHG
;
A
#
# COMPACT_ATOMS: atom_id res chain seq x y z
N MET A 1 1.08 3.12 12.73
CA MET A 1 0.70 2.91 11.33
C MET A 1 0.05 4.18 10.77
N PRO A 2 0.81 5.06 10.11
CA PRO A 2 0.21 6.18 9.37
C PRO A 2 -0.55 5.70 8.13
N THR A 3 -1.75 6.25 7.92
CA THR A 3 -2.48 6.13 6.65
C THR A 3 -1.90 7.13 5.65
N VAL A 4 -1.46 6.64 4.49
CA VAL A 4 -0.86 7.44 3.42
C VAL A 4 -1.83 7.77 2.30
N LEU A 5 -2.87 6.95 2.14
CA LEU A 5 -3.92 7.16 1.15
C LEU A 5 -5.24 6.57 1.67
N THR A 6 -6.37 7.19 1.33
CA THR A 6 -7.71 6.65 1.59
C THR A 6 -8.49 6.58 0.29
N ILE A 7 -8.99 5.40 -0.04
CA ILE A 7 -9.74 5.11 -1.27
C ILE A 7 -11.11 4.59 -0.83
N ARG A 8 -12.14 5.44 -0.88
CA ARG A 8 -13.50 5.11 -0.40
C ARG A 8 -13.48 4.66 1.06
N ASN A 9 -13.65 3.36 1.34
CA ASN A 9 -13.60 2.75 2.67
C ASN A 9 -12.33 1.91 2.92
N ILE A 10 -11.33 2.05 2.04
CA ILE A 10 -10.05 1.34 2.12
C ILE A 10 -8.97 2.33 2.56
N ARG A 11 -8.20 1.96 3.58
CA ARG A 11 -7.04 2.74 4.04
C ARG A 11 -5.77 2.06 3.57
N VAL A 12 -4.90 2.80 2.88
CA VAL A 12 -3.53 2.36 2.58
C VAL A 12 -2.61 2.92 3.64
N ALA A 13 -1.82 2.08 4.26
CA ALA A 13 -1.02 2.44 5.42
C ALA A 13 0.36 1.78 5.41
N ILE A 14 1.29 2.41 6.12
CA ILE A 14 2.65 1.89 6.35
C ILE A 14 2.72 1.43 7.79
N TYR A 15 3.14 0.19 8.06
CA TYR A 15 3.31 -0.26 9.44
C TYR A 15 4.69 0.15 9.91
N THR A 16 4.77 0.80 11.05
CA THR A 16 6.04 1.36 11.56
C THR A 16 7.01 0.28 12.05
N ASN A 17 6.55 -0.97 12.21
CA ASN A 17 7.40 -2.12 12.53
C ASN A 17 7.74 -2.98 11.30
N ASP A 18 7.38 -2.54 10.09
CA ASP A 18 7.80 -3.20 8.86
C ASP A 18 9.30 -3.07 8.63
N HIS A 19 9.77 -3.89 7.70
CA HIS A 19 11.15 -3.95 7.26
C HIS A 19 11.21 -3.91 5.73
N PRO A 20 12.38 -3.59 5.14
CA PRO A 20 12.58 -3.68 3.69
C PRO A 20 12.17 -5.05 3.13
N PRO A 21 11.64 -5.13 1.89
CA PRO A 21 11.53 -4.03 0.90
C PRO A 21 10.34 -3.09 1.15
N PRO A 22 10.32 -1.88 0.55
CA PRO A 22 9.21 -0.93 0.70
C PRO A 22 7.86 -1.51 0.26
N HIS A 23 6.88 -1.47 1.16
CA HIS A 23 5.52 -1.97 0.92
C HIS A 23 4.49 -1.19 1.72
N VAL A 24 3.21 -1.35 1.35
CA VAL A 24 2.05 -0.79 2.04
C VAL A 24 0.97 -1.84 2.25
N HIS A 25 0.12 -1.59 3.24
CA HIS A 25 -1.05 -2.40 3.60
C HIS A 25 -2.33 -1.66 3.23
N ALA A 26 -3.18 -2.26 2.40
CA ALA A 26 -4.53 -1.79 2.13
C ALA A 26 -5.52 -2.53 3.06
N LEU A 27 -6.33 -1.79 3.80
CA LEU A 27 -7.20 -2.31 4.85
C LEU A 27 -8.65 -1.88 4.62
N LYS A 28 -9.57 -2.84 4.57
CA LYS A 28 -11.02 -2.60 4.48
C LYS A 28 -11.72 -3.11 5.74
N GLY A 29 -11.63 -2.32 6.82
CA GLY A 29 -12.12 -2.72 8.14
C GLY A 29 -11.51 -4.07 8.59
N ASN A 30 -12.33 -4.96 9.13
CA ASN A 30 -11.94 -6.32 9.50
C ASN A 30 -12.27 -7.35 8.41
N GLN A 31 -12.56 -6.90 7.18
CA GLN A 31 -13.07 -7.77 6.10
C GLN A 31 -11.99 -8.18 5.11
N ALA A 32 -11.01 -7.31 4.85
CA ALA A 32 -10.00 -7.55 3.83
C ALA A 32 -8.70 -6.79 4.13
N GLU A 33 -7.59 -7.41 3.75
CA GLU A 33 -6.23 -6.87 3.83
C GLU A 33 -5.46 -7.25 2.55
N ALA A 34 -4.64 -6.34 2.04
CA ALA A 34 -3.73 -6.61 0.93
C ALA A 34 -2.41 -5.90 1.13
N ARG A 35 -1.31 -6.53 0.70
CA ARG A 35 0.03 -5.98 0.75
C ARG A 35 0.53 -5.72 -0.67
N PHE A 36 1.07 -4.53 -0.89
CA PHE A 36 1.63 -4.13 -2.18
C PHE A 36 3.09 -3.76 -2.03
N LYS A 37 3.97 -4.40 -2.81
CA LYS A 37 5.35 -3.96 -2.99
C LYS A 37 5.34 -2.67 -3.79
N LEU A 38 6.05 -1.68 -3.30
CA LEU A 38 6.16 -0.38 -3.98
C LEU A 38 7.25 -0.39 -5.04
N ASN A 39 8.29 -1.23 -4.89
CA ASN A 39 9.47 -1.26 -5.76
C ASN A 39 10.03 0.16 -6.02
N CYS A 40 10.15 0.94 -4.95
CA CYS A 40 10.59 2.33 -5.00
C CYS A 40 11.97 2.48 -5.69
N PRO A 41 12.23 3.63 -6.35
CA PRO A 41 11.36 4.79 -6.47
C PRO A 41 10.41 4.76 -7.68
N GLU A 42 10.68 3.90 -8.66
CA GLU A 42 10.03 3.92 -9.98
C GLU A 42 8.95 2.84 -10.15
N GLY A 43 8.78 1.96 -9.17
CA GLY A 43 7.84 0.85 -9.24
C GLY A 43 8.41 -0.35 -10.00
N PRO A 44 7.55 -1.21 -10.57
CA PRO A 44 6.08 -1.13 -10.56
C PRO A 44 5.47 -1.48 -9.20
N VAL A 45 4.25 -1.01 -8.93
CA VAL A 45 3.48 -1.49 -7.78
C VAL A 45 3.00 -2.91 -8.04
N GLU A 46 3.35 -3.83 -7.16
CA GLU A 46 3.02 -5.25 -7.31
C GLU A 46 2.21 -5.74 -6.12
N LEU A 47 1.13 -6.46 -6.40
CA LEU A 47 0.40 -7.19 -5.38
C LEU A 47 1.29 -8.29 -4.81
N TRP A 48 1.56 -8.22 -3.51
CA TRP A 48 2.31 -9.27 -2.81
C TRP A 48 1.38 -10.37 -2.35
N ASP A 49 0.34 -9.99 -1.62
CA ASP A 49 -0.56 -10.92 -0.95
C ASP A 49 -1.90 -10.22 -0.65
N HIS A 50 -2.98 -10.97 -0.59
CA HIS A 50 -4.28 -10.43 -0.19
C HIS A 50 -5.24 -11.48 0.36
N GLU A 51 -6.15 -11.01 1.21
CA GLU A 51 -7.27 -11.75 1.73
C GLU A 51 -8.53 -10.87 1.68
N GLY A 52 -9.67 -11.44 1.26
CA GLY A 52 -10.99 -10.79 1.30
C GLY A 52 -11.28 -9.73 0.22
N PHE A 53 -10.27 -9.23 -0.50
CA PHE A 53 -10.47 -8.26 -1.60
C PHE A 53 -10.91 -8.93 -2.91
N ARG A 54 -11.75 -8.22 -3.68
CA ARG A 54 -12.07 -8.58 -5.07
C ARG A 54 -10.98 -8.07 -6.01
N LEU A 55 -10.79 -8.74 -7.15
CA LEU A 55 -9.80 -8.33 -8.16
C LEU A 55 -9.99 -6.88 -8.65
N SER A 56 -11.24 -6.42 -8.80
CA SER A 56 -11.52 -5.04 -9.20
C SER A 56 -11.07 -4.03 -8.14
N GLU A 57 -11.19 -4.36 -6.85
CA GLU A 57 -10.72 -3.51 -5.75
C GLU A 57 -9.19 -3.51 -5.69
N LEU A 58 -8.54 -4.66 -5.89
CA LEU A 58 -7.07 -4.74 -5.97
C LEU A 58 -6.51 -3.90 -7.10
N ASN A 59 -7.16 -3.90 -8.27
CA ASN A 59 -6.78 -3.06 -9.39
C ASN A 59 -6.98 -1.57 -9.10
N GLU A 60 -8.09 -1.19 -8.47
CA GLU A 60 -8.35 0.19 -8.02
C GLU A 60 -7.29 0.67 -7.01
N ILE A 61 -6.97 -0.18 -6.03
CA ILE A 61 -5.93 0.11 -5.03
C ILE A 61 -4.56 0.26 -5.70
N SER A 62 -4.17 -0.68 -6.57
CA SER A 62 -2.87 -0.67 -7.24
C SER A 62 -2.68 0.57 -8.11
N ALA A 63 -3.71 0.96 -8.87
CA ALA A 63 -3.70 2.18 -9.66
C ALA A 63 -3.53 3.42 -8.78
N ALA A 64 -4.30 3.53 -7.70
CA ALA A 64 -4.23 4.67 -6.80
C ALA A 64 -2.89 4.78 -6.06
N ILE A 65 -2.27 3.65 -5.68
CA ILE A 65 -0.91 3.62 -5.12
C ILE A 65 0.10 4.07 -6.18
N THR A 66 -0.04 3.62 -7.42
CA THR A 66 0.86 3.99 -8.53
C THR A 66 0.83 5.49 -8.79
N ASP A 67 -0.36 6.10 -8.80
CA ASP A 67 -0.53 7.56 -9.00
C ASP A 67 0.15 8.41 -7.90
N HIS A 68 0.32 7.84 -6.70
CA HIS A 68 0.92 8.52 -5.55
C HIS A 68 2.27 7.91 -5.13
N LEU A 69 2.88 7.08 -5.99
CA LEU A 69 4.01 6.22 -5.63
C LEU A 69 5.18 7.01 -5.03
N GLY A 70 5.54 8.13 -5.67
CA GLY A 70 6.66 8.96 -5.21
C GLY A 70 6.48 9.47 -3.78
N ASP A 71 5.28 9.87 -3.40
CA ASP A 71 4.97 10.40 -2.07
C ASP A 71 4.97 9.28 -1.02
N ILE A 72 4.37 8.13 -1.37
CA ILE A 72 4.33 6.94 -0.52
C ILE A 72 5.75 6.41 -0.28
N CYS A 73 6.58 6.32 -1.32
CA CYS A 73 7.98 5.91 -1.22
C CYS A 73 8.79 6.84 -0.32
N ARG A 74 8.63 8.16 -0.46
CA ARG A 74 9.25 9.13 0.45
C ARG A 74 8.80 8.90 1.88
N LYS A 75 7.51 8.68 2.10
CA LYS A 75 6.98 8.47 3.45
C LYS A 75 7.47 7.18 4.09
N TRP A 76 7.58 6.11 3.30
CA TRP A 76 8.16 4.85 3.77
C TRP A 76 9.61 5.05 4.20
N ARG A 77 10.41 5.75 3.38
CA ARG A 77 11.80 6.08 3.71
C ARG A 77 11.93 6.95 4.98
N GLU A 78 11.05 7.93 5.17
CA GLU A 78 11.02 8.73 6.41
C GLU A 78 10.81 7.89 7.68
N ILE A 79 10.08 6.77 7.57
CA ILE A 79 9.74 5.90 8.71
C ILE A 79 10.84 4.85 8.94
N HIS A 80 11.41 4.29 7.87
CA HIS A 80 12.29 3.11 7.94
C HIS A 80 13.78 3.37 7.63
N GLY A 81 14.15 4.54 7.08
CA GLY A 81 15.54 4.96 6.80
C GLY A 81 15.99 4.77 5.36
#